data_AF-A0A453PCL8-F1
#
_entry.id   AF-A0A453PCL8-F1
#
_cell.length_a   1.000
_cell.length_b   1.000
_cell.length_c   1.000
_cell.angle_alpha   90.00
_cell.angle_beta   90.00
_cell.angle_gamma   90.00
#
_symmetry.space_group_name_H-M   'P 1'
#
loop_
_entity.id
_entity.type
_entity.pdbx_description
1 polymer ?
#
loop_
_entity_poly.entity_id
_entity_poly.type
_entity_poly.pdbx_seq_one_letter_code
_entity_poly.pdbx_strand_id
1 'polypeptide(L)'
;YTTAIDMWSFGCIVAELYIGLPLFPGASEYDVLSRMIEIVGGQPPDDLLREAKNTRKFFKHVGSIYPGNEAHNGLRSSYRILTEDEVEARDSKKPKIGKWYFPRGRLDRLIFAYPWKNLNEGNLPETEKEDCLALVDFLRGLVEFDPNKRWSPLQVLANDKVRYYLSGLCT
;
A
#
# COMPACT_ATOMS: atom_id res chain seq x y z
N TYR A 1 8.95 -5.91 -16.29
CA TYR A 1 9.51 -6.10 -14.94
C TYR A 1 10.86 -5.40 -14.90
N THR A 2 11.11 -4.55 -13.91
CA THR A 2 12.32 -3.71 -13.78
C THR A 2 12.76 -3.70 -12.31
N THR A 3 13.90 -3.07 -12.00
CA THR A 3 14.41 -2.87 -10.62
C THR A 3 13.44 -2.14 -9.68
N ALA A 4 12.40 -1.49 -10.23
CA ALA A 4 11.34 -0.89 -9.42
C ALA A 4 10.63 -1.92 -8.53
N ILE A 5 10.59 -3.20 -8.91
CA ILE A 5 9.95 -4.25 -8.11
C ILE A 5 10.73 -4.55 -6.85
N ASP A 6 12.06 -4.52 -6.93
CA ASP A 6 12.91 -4.70 -5.76
C ASP A 6 12.65 -3.60 -4.73
N MET A 7 12.37 -2.36 -5.18
CA MET A 7 11.98 -1.26 -4.30
C MET A 7 10.62 -1.48 -3.62
N TRP A 8 9.66 -2.09 -4.31
CA TRP A 8 8.38 -2.46 -3.70
C TRP A 8 8.59 -3.53 -2.62
N SER A 9 9.33 -4.59 -2.94
CA SER A 9 9.66 -5.65 -2.00
C SER A 9 10.42 -5.12 -0.78
N PHE A 10 11.35 -4.19 -1.00
CA PHE A 10 12.06 -3.50 0.07
C PHE A 10 11.10 -2.70 0.96
N GLY A 11 10.17 -1.93 0.38
CA GLY A 11 9.14 -1.21 1.14
C GLY A 11 8.29 -2.14 2.01
N CYS A 12 7.88 -3.30 1.47
CA CYS A 12 7.21 -4.33 2.27
C CYS A 12 8.06 -4.78 3.45
N ILE A 13 9.32 -5.14 3.22
CA ILE A 13 10.23 -5.63 4.27
C ILE A 13 10.41 -4.57 5.37
N VAL A 14 10.64 -3.32 5.00
CA VAL A 14 10.80 -2.22 5.98
C VAL A 14 9.54 -2.07 6.84
N ALA A 15 8.36 -2.07 6.22
CA ALA A 15 7.10 -1.98 6.96
C ALA A 15 6.87 -3.19 7.87
N GLU A 16 7.21 -4.40 7.40
CA GLU A 16 7.09 -5.64 8.17
C GLU A 16 8.02 -5.67 9.38
N LEU A 17 9.24 -5.17 9.23
CA LEU A 17 10.20 -5.04 10.33
C LEU A 17 9.69 -4.05 11.39
N TYR A 18 9.04 -2.96 10.97
CA TYR A 18 8.49 -1.97 11.89
C TYR A 18 7.23 -2.46 12.60
N ILE A 19 6.30 -3.08 11.88
CA ILE A 19 5.00 -3.54 12.40
C ILE A 19 5.15 -4.88 13.15
N GLY A 20 6.14 -5.69 12.78
CA GLY A 20 6.34 -7.07 13.27
C GLY A 20 5.41 -8.11 12.63
N LEU A 21 4.64 -7.72 11.61
CA LEU A 21 3.68 -8.59 10.91
C LEU A 21 3.71 -8.33 9.39
N PRO A 22 3.35 -9.32 8.55
CA PRO A 22 3.32 -9.15 7.09
C PRO A 22 2.45 -7.97 6.66
N LEU A 23 2.96 -7.10 5.78
CA LEU A 23 2.25 -5.88 5.36
C LEU A 23 1.02 -6.22 4.51
N PHE A 24 1.12 -7.24 3.65
CA PHE A 24 0.04 -7.67 2.77
C PHE A 24 -0.31 -9.16 2.98
N PRO A 25 -1.01 -9.53 4.07
CA PRO A 25 -1.20 -10.94 4.42
C PRO A 25 -2.30 -11.66 3.62
N GLY A 26 -2.18 -11.75 2.30
CA GLY A 26 -3.22 -12.33 1.44
C GLY A 26 -3.17 -13.87 1.32
N ALA A 27 -4.35 -14.50 1.24
CA ALA A 27 -4.51 -15.95 1.03
C ALA A 27 -4.77 -16.35 -0.44
N SER A 28 -4.90 -15.36 -1.34
CA SER A 28 -5.03 -15.52 -2.77
C SER A 28 -4.52 -14.26 -3.49
N GLU A 29 -4.25 -14.33 -4.79
CA GLU A 29 -3.83 -13.17 -5.60
C GLU A 29 -4.81 -11.99 -5.51
N TYR A 30 -6.12 -12.30 -5.54
CA TYR A 30 -7.18 -11.29 -5.39
C TYR A 30 -7.14 -10.63 -4.00
N ASP A 31 -6.94 -11.42 -2.95
CA ASP A 31 -6.87 -10.93 -1.58
C ASP A 31 -5.62 -10.07 -1.35
N VAL A 32 -4.46 -10.50 -1.84
CA VAL A 32 -3.23 -9.69 -1.81
C VAL A 32 -3.46 -8.34 -2.51
N LEU A 33 -4.00 -8.34 -3.73
CA LEU A 33 -4.24 -7.12 -4.49
C LEU A 33 -5.26 -6.20 -3.81
N SER A 34 -6.34 -6.75 -3.26
CA SER A 34 -7.34 -5.98 -2.51
C SER A 34 -6.71 -5.28 -1.31
N ARG A 35 -5.83 -5.98 -0.58
CA ARG A 35 -5.08 -5.41 0.55
C ARG A 35 -4.11 -4.32 0.12
N MET A 36 -3.41 -4.53 -0.99
CA MET A 36 -2.51 -3.51 -1.54
C MET A 36 -3.28 -2.21 -1.80
N ILE A 37 -4.44 -2.29 -2.47
CA ILE A 37 -5.27 -1.12 -2.77
C ILE A 37 -5.78 -0.44 -1.50
N GLU A 38 -6.23 -1.22 -0.51
CA GLU A 38 -6.77 -0.72 0.74
C GLU A 38 -5.71 -0.03 1.61
N ILE A 39 -4.54 -0.66 1.78
CA ILE A 39 -3.47 -0.16 2.67
C ILE A 39 -2.75 1.02 2.04
N VAL A 40 -2.40 0.96 0.75
CA VAL A 40 -1.79 2.10 0.03
C VAL A 40 -2.83 3.23 -0.11
N GLY A 41 -4.10 2.87 -0.20
CA GLY A 41 -5.24 3.78 -0.24
C GLY A 41 -5.41 4.43 -1.61
N GLY A 42 -5.28 3.61 -2.66
CA GLY A 42 -5.39 3.96 -4.06
C GLY A 42 -5.28 2.72 -4.94
N GLN A 43 -5.79 2.76 -6.17
CA GLN A 43 -5.62 1.66 -7.12
C GLN A 43 -4.56 2.00 -8.18
N PRO A 44 -4.02 1.00 -8.90
CA PRO A 44 -3.06 1.28 -9.95
C PRO A 44 -3.65 2.22 -11.02
N PRO A 45 -2.83 3.07 -11.67
CA PRO A 45 -3.30 3.98 -12.71
C PRO A 45 -4.00 3.26 -13.86
N ASP A 46 -4.99 3.93 -14.46
CA ASP A 46 -5.78 3.38 -15.57
C ASP A 46 -4.93 2.90 -16.74
N ASP A 47 -3.84 3.61 -17.06
CA ASP A 47 -2.94 3.22 -18.15
C ASP A 47 -2.18 1.92 -17.83
N LEU A 48 -1.75 1.75 -16.58
CA LEU A 48 -1.14 0.50 -16.12
C LEU A 48 -2.16 -0.65 -16.17
N LEU A 49 -3.40 -0.39 -15.75
CA LEU A 49 -4.48 -1.37 -15.82
C LEU A 49 -4.86 -1.70 -17.26
N ARG A 50 -4.79 -0.74 -18.19
CA ARG A 50 -5.06 -0.97 -19.62
C ARG A 50 -4.05 -1.91 -20.25
N GLU A 51 -2.77 -1.77 -19.89
CA GLU A 51 -1.66 -2.55 -20.44
C GLU A 51 -1.44 -3.90 -19.75
N ALA A 52 -1.86 -4.04 -18.49
CA ALA A 52 -1.62 -5.25 -17.72
C ALA A 52 -2.45 -6.47 -18.21
N LYS A 53 -1.75 -7.58 -18.42
CA LYS A 53 -2.33 -8.85 -18.94
C LYS A 53 -3.45 -9.41 -18.06
N ASN A 54 -3.32 -9.23 -16.74
CA ASN A 54 -4.24 -9.81 -15.76
C ASN A 54 -5.32 -8.83 -15.28
N THR A 55 -5.47 -7.66 -15.90
CA THR A 55 -6.45 -6.66 -15.44
C THR A 55 -7.86 -7.23 -15.41
N ARG A 56 -8.30 -7.94 -16.45
CA ARG A 56 -9.64 -8.54 -16.51
C ARG A 56 -9.87 -9.63 -15.45
N LYS A 57 -8.80 -10.15 -14.84
CA LYS A 57 -8.85 -11.13 -13.75
C LYS A 57 -9.19 -10.47 -12.41
N PHE A 58 -8.94 -9.18 -12.23
CA PHE A 58 -9.15 -8.53 -10.93
C PHE A 58 -9.93 -7.24 -11.00
N PHE A 59 -10.05 -6.63 -12.17
CA PHE A 59 -10.72 -5.37 -12.40
C PHE A 59 -11.74 -5.52 -13.51
N LYS A 60 -12.80 -4.73 -13.44
CA LYS A 60 -13.70 -4.47 -14.56
C LYS A 60 -13.57 -3.02 -15.00
N HIS A 61 -13.73 -2.81 -16.31
CA HIS A 61 -13.85 -1.48 -16.87
C HIS A 61 -15.27 -0.98 -16.63
N VAL A 62 -15.38 0.19 -16.02
CA VAL A 62 -16.63 0.75 -15.53
C VAL A 62 -16.92 2.16 -16.05
N GLY A 63 -16.01 2.71 -16.85
CA GLY A 63 -16.10 4.06 -17.40
C GLY A 63 -15.89 5.17 -16.36
N SER A 64 -15.90 6.42 -16.80
CA SER A 64 -15.52 7.61 -16.02
C SER A 64 -16.53 8.01 -14.91
N ILE A 65 -17.16 7.06 -14.21
CA ILE A 65 -18.26 7.37 -13.27
C ILE A 65 -17.96 7.03 -11.80
N TYR A 66 -16.88 6.32 -11.48
CA TYR A 66 -16.67 5.82 -10.11
C TYR A 66 -15.90 6.82 -9.25
N PRO A 67 -16.49 7.35 -8.16
CA PRO A 67 -15.71 7.98 -7.11
C PRO A 67 -14.91 6.88 -6.42
N GLY A 68 -13.60 6.83 -6.67
CA GLY A 68 -12.70 6.00 -5.87
C GLY A 68 -12.79 6.46 -4.41
N ASN A 69 -12.77 5.51 -3.47
CA ASN A 69 -12.75 5.82 -2.04
C ASN A 69 -11.51 6.70 -1.74
N GLU A 70 -11.77 7.97 -1.47
CA GLU A 70 -10.89 8.96 -0.82
C GLU A 70 -9.55 9.28 -1.50
N ALA A 71 -9.61 9.86 -2.70
CA ALA A 71 -8.51 10.64 -3.26
C ALA A 71 -8.86 12.13 -3.30
N HIS A 72 -8.16 12.92 -2.48
CA HIS A 72 -7.89 14.31 -2.81
C HIS A 72 -7.27 14.35 -4.23
N ASN A 73 -7.86 15.14 -5.13
CA ASN A 73 -7.76 15.12 -6.61
C ASN A 73 -8.71 14.14 -7.32
N GLY A 74 -9.84 14.69 -7.78
CA GLY A 74 -10.94 14.00 -8.46
C GLY A 74 -10.63 13.47 -9.86
N LEU A 75 -9.64 12.59 -9.99
CA LEU A 75 -9.47 11.77 -11.19
C LEU A 75 -10.35 10.51 -11.06
N ARG A 76 -11.43 10.49 -11.83
CA ARG A 76 -12.41 9.40 -11.89
C ARG A 76 -11.77 8.24 -12.66
N SER A 77 -11.45 7.14 -11.97
CA SER A 77 -10.85 5.98 -12.63
C SER A 77 -11.88 5.20 -13.43
N SER A 78 -11.46 4.72 -14.60
CA SER A 78 -12.26 3.92 -15.53
C SER A 78 -12.31 2.45 -15.15
N TYR A 79 -11.54 2.04 -14.13
CA TYR A 79 -11.46 0.67 -13.64
C TYR A 79 -11.90 0.58 -12.19
N ARG A 80 -12.45 -0.57 -11.81
CA ARG A 80 -12.78 -0.92 -10.43
C ARG A 80 -12.37 -2.35 -10.17
N ILE A 81 -11.76 -2.61 -9.01
CA ILE A 81 -11.54 -3.98 -8.54
C ILE A 81 -12.86 -4.74 -8.46
N LEU A 82 -12.89 -5.99 -8.90
CA LEU A 82 -14.05 -6.87 -8.81
C LEU A 82 -14.45 -7.07 -7.35
N THR A 83 -15.75 -7.27 -7.08
CA THR A 83 -16.19 -7.74 -5.76
C THR A 83 -15.91 -9.23 -5.59
N GLU A 84 -15.95 -9.72 -4.35
CA GLU A 84 -15.81 -11.15 -4.06
C GLU A 84 -16.84 -11.99 -4.84
N ASP A 85 -18.08 -11.54 -4.90
CA ASP A 85 -19.17 -12.20 -5.65
C ASP A 85 -18.91 -12.21 -7.16
N GLU A 86 -18.35 -11.14 -7.71
CA GLU A 86 -17.98 -11.06 -9.14
C GLU A 86 -16.82 -12.01 -9.48
N VAL A 87 -15.85 -12.15 -8.56
CA VAL A 87 -14.77 -13.13 -8.70
C VAL A 87 -15.29 -14.55 -8.58
N GLU A 88 -16.18 -14.82 -7.62
CA GLU A 88 -16.80 -16.13 -7.42
C GLU A 88 -17.61 -16.57 -8.65
N ALA A 89 -18.44 -15.68 -9.18
CA ALA A 89 -19.24 -15.94 -10.38
C ALA A 89 -18.37 -16.28 -11.60
N ARG A 90 -17.18 -15.67 -11.70
CA ARG A 90 -16.26 -15.93 -12.81
C ARG A 90 -15.47 -17.22 -12.62
N ASP A 91 -14.86 -17.39 -11.46
CA ASP A 91 -13.93 -18.50 -11.20
C ASP A 91 -14.67 -19.75 -10.71
N SER A 92 -16.01 -19.70 -10.63
CA SER A 92 -16.90 -20.74 -10.07
C SER A 92 -16.49 -21.16 -8.65
N LYS A 93 -15.79 -20.28 -7.94
CA LYS A 93 -15.20 -20.53 -6.64
C LYS A 93 -14.95 -19.22 -5.89
N LYS A 94 -15.40 -19.16 -4.64
CA LYS A 94 -15.13 -18.03 -3.77
C LYS A 94 -13.62 -17.79 -3.57
N PRO A 95 -13.12 -16.55 -3.72
CA PRO A 95 -11.72 -16.25 -3.45
C PRO A 95 -11.39 -16.52 -1.97
N LYS A 96 -10.20 -17.06 -1.72
CA LYS A 96 -9.71 -17.25 -0.36
C LYS A 96 -9.29 -15.90 0.21
N ILE A 97 -9.94 -15.49 1.30
CA ILE A 97 -9.60 -14.28 2.06
C ILE A 97 -8.89 -14.71 3.35
N GLY A 98 -7.67 -14.24 3.53
CA GLY A 98 -6.86 -14.47 4.73
C GLY A 98 -7.36 -13.68 5.93
N LYS A 99 -6.96 -14.09 7.14
CA LYS A 99 -7.23 -13.30 8.33
C LYS A 99 -6.44 -12.00 8.30
N TRP A 100 -7.03 -10.94 8.83
CA TRP A 100 -6.32 -9.71 9.12
C TRP A 100 -5.68 -9.85 10.50
N TYR A 101 -4.39 -9.58 10.59
CA TYR A 101 -3.69 -9.56 11.88
C TYR A 101 -3.83 -8.19 12.58
N PHE A 102 -4.16 -7.15 11.82
CA PHE A 102 -4.36 -5.78 12.27
C PHE A 102 -5.71 -5.21 11.82
N PRO A 103 -6.23 -4.17 12.51
CA PRO A 103 -7.41 -3.46 12.05
C PRO A 103 -7.23 -2.99 10.60
N ARG A 104 -8.30 -3.10 9.81
CA ARG A 104 -8.33 -2.56 8.45
C ARG A 104 -8.07 -1.06 8.46
N GLY A 105 -7.19 -0.60 7.58
CA GLY A 105 -6.81 0.79 7.52
C GLY A 105 -5.68 1.06 6.53
N ARG A 106 -5.46 2.35 6.29
CA ARG A 106 -4.37 2.86 5.46
C ARG A 106 -3.02 2.67 6.15
N LEU A 107 -1.96 2.72 5.36
CA LEU A 107 -0.58 2.56 5.80
C LEU A 107 -0.22 3.46 6.99
N ASP A 108 -0.64 4.73 6.96
CA ASP A 108 -0.45 5.66 8.08
C ASP A 108 -1.02 5.12 9.38
N ARG A 109 -2.28 4.69 9.38
CA ARG A 109 -2.91 4.10 10.56
C ARG A 109 -2.17 2.86 11.07
N LEU A 110 -1.63 2.04 10.16
CA LEU A 110 -0.87 0.86 10.56
C LEU A 110 0.43 1.23 11.28
N ILE A 111 1.19 2.17 10.73
CA ILE A 111 2.45 2.65 11.31
C ILE A 111 2.20 3.30 12.69
N PHE A 112 1.19 4.16 12.81
CA PHE A 112 0.85 4.79 14.09
C PHE A 112 0.33 3.79 15.15
N ALA A 113 -0.31 2.69 14.73
CA ALA A 113 -0.91 1.75 15.67
C ALA A 113 0.07 0.70 16.23
N TYR A 114 1.12 0.31 15.50
CA TYR A 114 1.79 -0.99 15.74
C TYR A 114 3.09 -1.06 16.55
N PRO A 115 3.67 0.06 17.01
CA PRO A 115 4.52 0.08 18.22
C PRO A 115 3.76 0.48 19.49
N TRP A 116 2.59 1.12 19.34
CA TRP A 116 1.94 1.91 20.40
C TRP A 116 0.58 1.38 20.84
N LYS A 117 0.18 0.16 20.47
CA LYS A 117 -1.11 -0.43 20.88
C LYS A 117 -1.43 -0.35 22.37
N ASN A 118 -0.40 -0.27 23.21
CA ASN A 118 -0.50 -0.19 24.67
C ASN A 118 -0.30 1.21 25.24
N LEU A 119 0.04 2.21 24.42
CA LEU A 119 0.18 3.60 24.82
C LEU A 119 -1.08 4.36 24.44
N ASN A 120 -1.63 5.10 25.40
CA ASN A 120 -2.76 6.00 25.16
C ASN A 120 -2.40 6.92 23.97
N GLU A 121 -3.18 6.86 22.90
CA GLU A 121 -2.98 7.58 21.62
C GLU A 121 -2.72 9.10 21.79
N GLY A 122 -2.99 9.67 22.97
CA GLY A 122 -2.75 11.07 23.31
C GLY A 122 -1.36 11.43 23.84
N ASN A 123 -0.47 10.47 24.16
CA ASN A 123 0.80 10.74 24.86
C ASN A 123 2.07 10.44 24.05
N LEU A 124 1.96 10.16 22.74
CA LEU A 124 3.14 9.91 21.91
C LEU A 124 4.02 11.18 21.83
N PRO A 125 5.31 11.12 22.24
CA PRO A 125 6.29 12.18 22.01
C PRO A 125 6.25 12.73 20.57
N GLU A 126 6.41 14.03 20.43
CA GLU A 126 6.35 14.69 19.12
C GLU A 126 7.42 14.18 18.16
N THR A 127 8.61 13.85 18.68
CA THR A 127 9.71 13.27 17.90
C THR A 127 9.32 11.93 17.27
N GLU A 128 8.59 11.08 17.99
CA GLU A 128 8.17 9.78 17.48
C GLU A 128 7.02 9.91 16.48
N LYS A 129 6.16 10.92 16.62
CA LYS A 129 5.18 11.25 15.57
C LYS A 129 5.87 11.69 14.29
N GLU A 130 6.89 12.55 14.39
CA GLU A 130 7.68 12.99 13.24
C GLU A 130 8.36 11.82 12.54
N ASP A 131 8.93 10.89 13.30
CA ASP A 131 9.52 9.66 12.79
C ASP A 131 8.48 8.75 12.10
N CYS A 132 7.30 8.59 12.70
CA CYS A 132 6.20 7.85 12.07
C CYS A 132 5.76 8.50 10.75
N LEU A 133 5.64 9.83 10.70
CA LEU A 133 5.28 10.55 9.48
C LEU A 133 6.37 10.39 8.40
N ALA A 134 7.64 10.49 8.77
CA ALA A 134 8.76 10.28 7.86
C ALA A 134 8.78 8.85 7.31
N LEU A 135 8.53 7.85 8.16
CA LEU A 135 8.42 6.46 7.76
C LEU A 135 7.24 6.22 6.82
N VAL A 136 6.07 6.81 7.09
CA VAL A 136 4.90 6.71 6.22
C VAL A 136 5.19 7.30 4.84
N ASP A 137 5.81 8.49 4.78
CA ASP A 137 6.18 9.14 3.52
C ASP A 137 7.18 8.29 2.72
N PHE A 138 8.21 7.79 3.40
CA PHE A 138 9.20 6.88 2.83
C PHE A 138 8.56 5.61 2.26
N LEU A 139 7.72 4.94 3.04
CA LEU A 139 7.05 3.72 2.60
C LEU A 139 6.08 4.00 1.45
N ARG A 140 5.32 5.10 1.47
CA ARG A 140 4.44 5.49 0.34
C ARG A 140 5.23 5.68 -0.95
N GLY A 141 6.43 6.25 -0.89
CA GLY A 141 7.32 6.36 -2.04
C GLY A 141 7.82 5.01 -2.59
N LEU A 142 8.02 4.02 -1.71
CA LEU A 142 8.47 2.67 -2.07
C LEU A 142 7.34 1.77 -2.58
N VAL A 143 6.17 1.84 -1.95
CA VAL A 143 4.96 1.05 -2.31
C VAL A 143 3.99 1.84 -3.19
N GLU A 144 4.54 2.63 -4.12
CA GLU A 144 3.78 3.33 -5.17
C GLU A 144 3.44 2.37 -6.32
N PHE A 145 2.18 2.35 -6.76
CA PHE A 145 1.71 1.45 -7.83
C PHE A 145 2.32 1.78 -9.18
N ASP A 146 2.51 3.06 -9.49
CA ASP A 146 3.16 3.50 -10.73
C ASP A 146 4.69 3.31 -10.61
N PRO A 147 5.30 2.39 -11.37
CA PRO A 147 6.73 2.14 -11.28
C PRO A 147 7.58 3.37 -11.65
N ASN A 148 7.03 4.34 -12.40
CA ASN A 148 7.74 5.56 -12.77
C ASN A 148 7.71 6.63 -11.69
N LYS A 149 6.70 6.57 -10.79
CA LYS A 149 6.59 7.48 -9.63
C LYS A 149 7.22 6.88 -8.37
N ARG A 150 7.42 5.57 -8.36
CA ARG A 150 8.10 4.84 -7.28
C ARG A 150 9.52 5.34 -7.10
N TRP A 151 9.92 5.54 -5.85
CA TRP A 151 11.25 6.01 -5.52
C TRP A 151 12.32 4.97 -5.90
N SER A 152 13.32 5.44 -6.63
CA SER A 152 14.55 4.70 -6.90
C SER A 152 15.53 4.76 -5.72
N PRO A 153 16.53 3.86 -5.63
CA PRO A 153 17.54 3.91 -4.58
C PRO A 153 18.25 5.26 -4.47
N LEU A 154 18.54 5.90 -5.61
CA LEU A 154 19.20 7.20 -5.63
C LEU A 154 18.31 8.32 -5.09
N GLN A 155 17.01 8.29 -5.38
CA GLN A 155 16.05 9.27 -4.86
C GLN A 155 15.84 9.11 -3.34
N VAL A 156 15.82 7.87 -2.85
CA VAL A 156 15.78 7.57 -1.41
C VAL A 156 16.98 8.20 -0.70
N LEU A 157 18.18 7.99 -1.24
CA LEU A 157 19.41 8.52 -0.67
C LEU A 157 19.52 10.05 -0.79
N ALA A 158 18.80 10.68 -1.71
CA ALA A 158 18.80 12.13 -1.87
C ALA A 158 17.76 12.85 -0.98
N ASN A 159 16.84 12.11 -0.36
CA ASN A 159 15.82 12.71 0.50
C ASN A 159 16.39 12.96 1.91
N ASP A 160 16.59 14.23 2.26
CA ASP A 160 17.20 14.65 3.54
C ASP A 160 16.47 14.12 4.77
N LYS A 161 15.13 14.06 4.74
CA LYS A 161 14.33 13.52 5.85
C LYS A 161 14.53 12.02 6.01
N VAL A 162 14.60 11.30 4.89
CA VAL A 162 14.86 9.85 4.89
C VAL A 162 16.28 9.56 5.33
N ARG A 163 17.27 10.31 4.86
CA ARG A 163 18.66 10.21 5.31
C ARG A 163 18.78 10.43 6.82
N TYR A 164 18.12 11.46 7.34
CA TYR A 164 18.14 11.75 8.77
C TYR A 164 17.56 10.59 9.59
N TYR A 165 16.38 10.10 9.19
CA TYR A 165 15.73 8.95 9.82
C TYR A 165 16.60 7.69 9.78
N LEU A 166 17.17 7.35 8.61
CA LEU A 166 18.07 6.19 8.46
C LEU A 166 19.36 6.35 9.28
N SER A 167 19.88 7.56 9.42
CA SER A 167 21.07 7.81 10.23
C SER A 167 20.80 7.64 11.73
N GLY A 168 19.61 8.03 12.20
CA GLY A 168 19.19 7.85 13.60
C GLY A 168 19.00 6.38 13.99
N LEU A 169 18.59 5.52 13.06
CA LEU A 169 18.42 4.08 13.28
C LEU A 169 19.76 3.31 13.42
N CYS A 170 20.88 3.88 12.97
CA CYS A 170 22.19 3.23 12.99
C CYS A 170 23.07 3.63 14.19
N THR A 171 22.56 4.44 15.12
CA THR A 171 23.21 4.86 16.37
C THR A 171 22.57 4.19 17.57
#